data_AF-A0A5D4U3D9-F1
#
_entry.id   AF-A0A5D4U3D9-F1
#
_cell.length_a   1.000
_cell.length_b   1.000
_cell.length_c   1.000
_cell.angle_alpha   90.00
_cell.angle_beta   90.00
_cell.angle_gamma   90.00
#
_symmetry.space_group_name_H-M   'P 1'
#
loop_
_entity.id
_entity.type
_entity.pdbx_description
1 polymer ?
#
loop_
_entity_poly.entity_id
_entity_poly.type
_entity_poly.pdbx_seq_one_letter_code
_entity_poly.pdbx_strand_id
1 'polypeptide(L)' 'MKKQELILLKGKKTYNFMIFGFRREHEYGEVYFTEDNRRTSVYRGSDLKEVIRLAKRESRILE' A
#
# COMPACT_ATOMS: atom_id res chain seq x y z
N MET A 1 2.18 13.07 -12.14
CA MET A 1 1.76 12.41 -10.88
C MET A 1 2.97 12.33 -9.96
N LYS A 2 2.90 12.85 -8.74
CA LYS A 2 3.98 12.68 -7.74
C LYS A 2 3.98 11.21 -7.31
N LYS A 3 5.13 10.54 -7.48
CA LYS A 3 5.40 9.22 -6.89
C LYS A 3 6.12 9.46 -5.57
N GLN A 4 5.69 8.81 -4.51
CA GLN A 4 6.41 8.80 -3.23
C GLN A 4 6.77 7.37 -2.89
N GLU A 5 8.06 7.14 -2.70
CA GLU A 5 8.60 5.90 -2.17
C GLU A 5 8.60 5.97 -0.64
N LEU A 6 8.03 4.96 -0.01
CA LEU A 6 7.94 4.85 1.44
C LEU A 6 8.49 3.50 1.86
N ILE A 7 9.40 3.54 2.84
CA ILE A 7 9.99 2.36 3.45
C ILE A 7 9.43 2.27 4.87
N LEU A 8 8.78 1.16 5.18
CA LEU A 8 8.31 0.87 6.54
C LEU A 8 9.08 -0.28 7.15
N LEU A 9 9.66 -0.01 8.31
CA LEU A 9 10.27 -1.02 9.16
C LEU A 9 9.25 -1.48 10.20
N LYS A 10 8.87 -2.76 10.16
CA LYS A 10 8.01 -3.38 11.17
C LYS A 10 8.65 -4.67 11.69
N GLY A 11 9.25 -4.59 12.87
CA GLY A 11 10.03 -5.69 13.43
C GLY A 11 11.27 -5.98 12.58
N LYS A 12 11.43 -7.23 12.14
CA LYS A 12 12.51 -7.65 11.21
C LYS A 12 12.11 -7.59 9.72
N LYS A 13 10.94 -7.03 9.40
CA LYS A 13 10.44 -6.94 8.02
C LYS A 13 10.46 -5.50 7.53
N THR A 14 10.94 -5.32 6.31
CA THR A 14 10.98 -4.04 5.60
C THR A 14 9.95 -4.07 4.49
N TYR A 15 8.89 -3.29 4.62
CA TYR A 15 7.89 -3.16 3.58
C TYR A 15 8.20 -1.93 2.73
N ASN A 16 8.43 -2.16 1.45
CA ASN A 16 8.64 -1.10 0.47
C ASN A 16 7.36 -0.87 -0.32
N PHE A 17 6.88 0.37 -0.32
CA PHE A 17 5.68 0.75 -1.06
C PHE A 17 5.88 2.03 -1.86
N MET A 18 5.22 2.07 -3.00
CA MET A 18 5.05 3.26 -3.82
C MET A 18 3.59 3.69 -3.78
N ILE A 19 3.35 4.93 -3.38
CA ILE A 19 2.01 5.51 -3.42
C ILE A 19 1.84 6.26 -4.73
N PHE A 20 0.82 5.86 -5.49
CA PHE A 20 0.39 6.50 -6.72
C PHE A 20 -0.88 7.28 -6.49
N GLY A 21 -0.70 8.58 -6.22
CA GLY A 21 -1.78 9.57 -6.31
C GLY A 21 -2.79 9.52 -5.17
N PHE A 22 -2.71 10.54 -4.32
CA PHE A 22 -3.89 11.06 -3.63
C PHE A 22 -4.09 12.49 -4.10
N ARG A 23 -5.09 12.75 -4.94
CA ARG A 23 -5.38 14.09 -5.45
C ARG A 23 -6.22 14.89 -4.45
N ARG A 24 -7.03 14.22 -3.63
CA ARG A 24 -7.93 14.83 -2.64
C ARG A 24 -7.84 14.15 -1.28
N GLU A 25 -8.36 14.80 -0.24
CA GLU A 25 -8.31 14.31 1.15
C GLU A 25 -9.18 13.07 1.37
N HIS A 26 -10.22 12.90 0.54
CA HIS A 26 -11.21 11.83 0.59
C HIS A 26 -11.18 10.98 -0.69
N GLU A 27 -10.02 10.42 -1.04
CA GLU A 27 -9.84 9.69 -2.31
C GLU A 27 -9.18 8.33 -2.08
N TYR A 28 -9.59 7.35 -2.89
CA TYR A 28 -8.86 6.09 -3.02
C TYR A 28 -7.64 6.29 -3.92
N GLY A 29 -6.47 5.98 -3.40
CA GLY A 29 -5.20 5.97 -4.14
C GLY A 29 -4.71 4.55 -4.34
N GLU A 30 -3.83 4.35 -5.33
CA GLU A 30 -3.18 3.06 -5.55
C GLU A 30 -1.88 2.98 -4.76
N VAL A 31 -1.69 1.92 -3.99
CA VAL A 31 -0.43 1.58 -3.32
C VAL A 31 0.15 0.34 -3.99
N TYR A 32 1.38 0.46 -4.45
CA TYR A 32 2.15 -0.63 -5.02
C TYR A 32 3.17 -1.14 -4.00
N PHE A 33 3.12 -2.43 -3.71
CA PHE A 33 4.02 -3.13 -2.81
C PHE A 33 5.11 -3.77 -3.67
N THR A 34 6.34 -3.28 -3.53
CA THR A 34 7.45 -3.73 -4.39
C THR A 34 7.96 -5.11 -4.01
N GLU A 35 7.83 -5.53 -2.74
CA GLU A 35 8.22 -6.89 -2.30
C GLU A 35 7.39 -7.98 -3.00
N ASP A 36 6.09 -7.75 -3.18
CA ASP A 36 5.17 -8.74 -3.74
C ASP A 36 4.78 -8.46 -5.21
N ASN A 37 5.33 -7.41 -5.83
CA ASN A 37 4.91 -6.89 -7.15
C ASN A 37 3.38 -6.68 -7.25
N ARG A 38 2.76 -6.16 -6.20
CA ARG A 38 1.29 -6.08 -6.06
C ARG A 38 0.79 -4.66 -5.97
N ARG A 39 -0.43 -4.42 -6.48
CA ARG A 39 -1.15 -3.15 -6.31
C ARG A 39 -2.39 -3.38 -5.46
N THR A 40 -2.72 -2.41 -4.63
CA THR A 40 -3.99 -2.38 -3.91
C THR A 40 -4.50 -0.94 -3.83
N SER A 41 -5.81 -0.76 -3.84
CA SER A 41 -6.43 0.55 -3.65
C SER A 41 -6.70 0.79 -2.18
N VAL A 42 -6.26 1.93 -1.65
CA VAL A 42 -6.45 2.31 -0.25
C VAL A 42 -7.08 3.69 -0.15
N TYR A 43 -7.92 3.90 0.84
CA TYR A 43 -8.49 5.21 1.10
C TYR A 43 -7.46 6.10 1.81
N ARG A 44 -7.38 7.37 1.42
CA ARG A 44 -6.50 8.33 2.08
C ARG A 44 -6.91 8.50 3.54
N GLY A 45 -5.97 8.30 4.45
CA GLY A 45 -6.22 8.31 5.90
C GLY A 45 -6.51 6.93 6.50
N SER A 46 -6.55 5.87 5.70
CA SER A 46 -6.56 4.49 6.22
C SER A 46 -5.32 4.23 7.08
N ASP A 47 -5.52 3.50 8.18
CA ASP A 47 -4.43 3.09 9.06
C ASP A 47 -3.45 2.17 8.31
N LEU A 48 -2.17 2.30 8.64
CA LEU A 48 -1.10 1.52 8.04
C LEU A 48 -1.31 -0.01 8.16
N LYS A 49 -1.89 -0.49 9.28
CA LYS A 49 -2.23 -1.91 9.44
C LYS A 49 -3.31 -2.35 8.45
N GLU A 50 -4.27 -1.48 8.16
CA GLU A 50 -5.33 -1.74 7.19
C GLU A 50 -4.77 -1.79 5.78
N VAL A 51 -3.89 -0.85 5.42
CA VAL A 51 -3.17 -0.82 4.13
C VAL A 51 -2.40 -2.12 3.91
N ILE A 52 -1.62 -2.57 4.90
CA ILE A 52 -0.87 -3.84 4.82
C ILE A 52 -1.82 -5.04 4.76
N ARG A 53 -2.94 -5.01 5.50
CA ARG A 53 -3.93 -6.09 5.48
C ARG A 53 -4.57 -6.23 4.10
N LEU A 54 -4.95 -5.12 3.46
CA LEU A 54 -5.55 -5.11 2.12
C LEU A 54 -4.56 -5.68 1.09
N ALA A 55 -3.31 -5.26 1.14
CA ALA A 55 -2.25 -5.76 0.28
C ALA A 55 -2.04 -7.28 0.42
N LYS A 56 -2.12 -7.81 1.64
CA LYS A 56 -1.98 -9.25 1.92
C LYS A 56 -3.24 -10.04 1.65
N ARG A 57 -4.43 -9.44 1.70
CA ARG A 57 -5.71 -10.14 1.50
C ARG A 57 -5.87 -10.61 0.05
N GLU A 58 -5.45 -9.79 -0.91
CA GLU A 58 -5.37 -10.15 -2.33
C GLU A 58 -4.43 -11.36 -2.56
N SER A 59 -3.44 -11.58 -1.69
CA SER A 59 -2.54 -12.73 -1.75
C SER A 59 -3.25 -14.07 -1.62
N ARG A 60 -4.32 -14.11 -0.82
CA ARG A 60 -4.95 -15.36 -0.37
C ARG A 60 -6.08 -15.83 -1.30
N ILE A 61 -6.49 -14.97 -2.23
CA ILE A 61 -7.53 -15.27 -3.22
C ILE A 61 -6.90 -15.92 -4.47
N LEU A 62 -5.56 -15.88 -4.60
CA LEU A 62 -4.80 -16.46 -5.71
C LEU A 62 -4.08 -17.78 -5.35
N GLU A 63 -4.39 -18.39 -4.19
CA GLU A 63 -3.94 -19.74 -3.82
C GLU A 63 -5.05 -20.78 -4.00
#